data_AF-A0A533SH29-F1
#
_entry.id   AF-A0A533SH29-F1
#
_cell.length_a   1.000
_cell.length_b   1.000
_cell.length_c   1.000
_cell.angle_alpha   90.00
_cell.angle_beta   90.00
_cell.angle_gamma   90.00
#
_symmetry.space_group_name_H-M   'P 1'
#
loop_
_entity.id
_entity.type
_entity.pdbx_description
1 polymer ?
#
loop_
_entity_poly.entity_id
_entity_poly.type
_entity_poly.pdbx_seq_one_letter_code
_entity_poly.pdbx_strand_id
1 'polypeptide(L)'
;LDILDTFSVLKDLLDRPGVTGFEEQRRKRIVEYFSKFCDSVSTDVIGNVIGTIGRGERSIMLAGHYDQIGFMVSYIDDDGYICFKQVGGWDPRVIYGTRVRVWTDSQPTSFVTGTIGAQPVHIIEREEREKVIKMEDMRIDIGASNREEAKKLGISPGCVATIDSPVTRLGAPEGDLAVGAGFDDTCSIAAFIKCLELLEAVRLEKVKVYVVATVQEEIGLRGALVSGFNIAPWCAIAVDVTHAIAPGVKATKVGEIRLAGGPVIGVGPNFTRDLWAIMIDQAKDKKIPFQVEPVPGASGTDAWALQVIRGGRISGLISIPNRYMHTANEVISIKDLDNAGKLLATTIEALKESDIQDLKQIFKKSQ
;
A
#
# COMPACT_ATOMS: atom_id res chain seq x y z
N LEU A 1 -5.09 -25.77 -8.92
CA LEU A 1 -4.82 -24.92 -7.74
C LEU A 1 -6.15 -24.29 -7.36
N ASP A 2 -6.53 -24.33 -6.08
CA ASP A 2 -7.75 -23.67 -5.61
C ASP A 2 -7.59 -22.17 -5.78
N ILE A 3 -8.60 -21.50 -6.37
CA ILE A 3 -8.56 -20.06 -6.58
C ILE A 3 -8.48 -19.39 -5.20
N LEU A 4 -7.47 -18.55 -4.99
CA LEU A 4 -7.32 -17.82 -3.74
C LEU A 4 -8.42 -16.76 -3.63
N ASP A 5 -9.16 -16.79 -2.51
CA ASP A 5 -10.12 -15.74 -2.17
C ASP A 5 -9.36 -14.46 -1.78
N THR A 6 -9.55 -13.40 -2.57
CA THR A 6 -8.84 -12.12 -2.44
C THR A 6 -9.06 -11.46 -1.08
N PHE A 7 -10.27 -11.56 -0.50
CA PHE A 7 -10.54 -11.03 0.84
C PHE A 7 -9.74 -11.77 1.91
N SER A 8 -9.70 -13.10 1.83
CA SER A 8 -8.93 -13.94 2.76
C SER A 8 -7.43 -13.67 2.68
N VAL A 9 -6.89 -13.46 1.47
CA VAL A 9 -5.49 -13.05 1.26
C VAL A 9 -5.22 -11.68 1.90
N LEU A 10 -6.06 -10.68 1.61
CA LEU A 10 -5.93 -9.33 2.17
C LEU A 10 -5.94 -9.36 3.70
N LYS A 11 -6.91 -10.05 4.29
CA LYS A 11 -7.05 -10.19 5.74
C LYS A 11 -5.80 -10.82 6.35
N ASP A 12 -5.31 -11.91 5.78
CA ASP A 12 -4.13 -12.60 6.29
C ASP A 12 -2.86 -11.73 6.22
N LEU A 13 -2.67 -10.94 5.15
CA LEU A 13 -1.56 -9.98 5.09
C LEU A 13 -1.65 -8.89 6.16
N LEU A 14 -2.85 -8.40 6.47
CA LEU A 14 -3.10 -7.31 7.43
C LEU A 14 -3.21 -7.73 8.89
N ASP A 15 -3.42 -9.01 9.16
CA ASP A 15 -3.35 -9.54 10.53
C ASP A 15 -1.93 -9.38 11.13
N ARG A 16 -0.90 -9.23 10.28
CA ARG A 16 0.50 -8.99 10.64
C ARG A 16 0.85 -7.50 10.56
N PRO A 17 1.73 -6.98 11.45
CA PRO A 17 2.17 -5.59 11.38
C PRO A 17 3.06 -5.33 10.17
N GLY A 18 3.04 -4.08 9.72
CA GLY A 18 3.97 -3.57 8.73
C GLY A 18 4.18 -2.08 8.84
N VAL A 19 4.40 -1.57 10.06
CA VAL A 19 4.75 -0.15 10.21
C VAL A 19 6.01 0.14 9.40
N THR A 20 6.06 1.25 8.68
CA THR A 20 7.20 1.68 7.87
C THR A 20 8.54 1.53 8.62
N GLY A 21 9.44 0.72 8.05
CA GLY A 21 10.74 0.31 8.60
C GLY A 21 10.74 -0.97 9.48
N PHE A 22 9.56 -1.55 9.75
CA PHE A 22 9.34 -2.70 10.63
C PHE A 22 8.44 -3.76 9.97
N GLU A 23 8.61 -3.97 8.67
CA GLU A 23 7.69 -4.76 7.84
C GLU A 23 7.97 -6.27 7.85
N GLU A 24 8.95 -6.73 8.64
CA GLU A 24 9.46 -8.11 8.68
C GLU A 24 8.37 -9.19 8.71
N GLN A 25 7.36 -9.01 9.57
CA GLN A 25 6.36 -10.04 9.79
C GLN A 25 5.45 -10.21 8.57
N ARG A 26 4.98 -9.09 8.01
CA ARG A 26 4.21 -9.08 6.77
C ARG A 26 5.08 -9.56 5.61
N ARG A 27 6.35 -9.15 5.56
CA ARG A 27 7.33 -9.56 4.54
C ARG A 27 7.44 -11.07 4.41
N LYS A 28 7.62 -11.79 5.53
CA LYS A 28 7.69 -13.26 5.54
C LYS A 28 6.46 -13.88 4.88
N ARG A 29 5.28 -13.33 5.17
CA ARG A 29 4.04 -13.84 4.60
C ARG A 29 3.90 -13.54 3.11
N ILE A 30 4.34 -12.37 2.65
CA ILE A 30 4.39 -12.03 1.23
C ILE A 30 5.33 -12.97 0.48
N VAL A 31 6.50 -13.29 1.05
CA VAL A 31 7.44 -14.27 0.48
C VAL A 31 6.76 -15.64 0.31
N GLU A 32 5.99 -16.10 1.29
CA GLU A 32 5.24 -17.37 1.20
C GLU A 32 4.19 -17.35 0.08
N TYR A 33 3.48 -16.23 -0.11
CA TYR A 33 2.52 -16.10 -1.21
C TYR A 33 3.22 -16.04 -2.56
N PHE A 34 4.24 -15.20 -2.72
CA PHE A 34 4.97 -15.06 -3.98
C PHE A 34 5.66 -16.36 -4.38
N SER A 35 6.18 -17.13 -3.42
CA SER A 35 6.87 -18.41 -3.68
C SER A 35 5.96 -19.50 -4.28
N LYS A 36 4.63 -19.33 -4.21
CA LYS A 36 3.68 -20.25 -4.84
C LYS A 36 3.60 -20.06 -6.36
N PHE A 37 3.87 -18.84 -6.84
CA PHE A 37 3.60 -18.43 -8.22
C PHE A 37 4.86 -17.98 -8.97
N CYS A 38 5.89 -17.51 -8.26
CA CYS A 38 7.10 -16.95 -8.86
C CYS A 38 8.19 -18.01 -9.09
N ASP A 39 8.95 -17.86 -10.17
CA ASP A 39 10.14 -18.69 -10.45
C ASP A 39 11.24 -18.49 -9.39
N SER A 40 11.33 -17.28 -8.84
CA SER A 40 12.20 -16.95 -7.71
C SER A 40 11.63 -15.80 -6.89
N VAL A 41 11.95 -15.78 -5.61
CA VAL A 41 11.62 -14.69 -4.68
C VAL A 41 12.89 -14.29 -3.95
N SER A 42 13.14 -12.99 -3.89
CA SER A 42 14.28 -12.42 -3.17
C SER A 42 13.85 -11.24 -2.31
N THR A 43 14.71 -10.83 -1.38
CA THR A 43 14.52 -9.63 -0.58
C THR A 43 15.78 -8.78 -0.69
N ASP A 44 15.63 -7.48 -0.93
CA ASP A 44 16.78 -6.57 -0.95
C ASP A 44 17.14 -6.07 0.46
N VAL A 45 18.21 -5.28 0.55
CA VAL A 45 18.80 -4.85 1.83
C VAL A 45 17.86 -3.99 2.69
N ILE A 46 16.90 -3.29 2.06
CA ILE A 46 15.94 -2.46 2.80
C ILE A 46 14.64 -3.19 3.10
N GLY A 47 14.40 -4.33 2.44
CA GLY A 47 13.28 -5.21 2.75
C GLY A 47 12.23 -5.34 1.64
N ASN A 48 12.45 -4.82 0.43
CA ASN A 48 11.51 -5.04 -0.68
C ASN A 48 11.44 -6.54 -0.99
N VAL A 49 10.24 -7.09 -1.23
CA VAL A 49 10.09 -8.48 -1.71
C VAL A 49 9.94 -8.47 -3.22
N ILE A 50 10.80 -9.20 -3.91
CA ILE A 50 10.88 -9.21 -5.36
C ILE A 50 10.60 -10.64 -5.85
N GLY A 51 9.39 -10.87 -6.34
CA GLY A 51 9.02 -12.07 -7.10
C GLY A 51 9.38 -11.90 -8.58
N THR A 52 9.93 -12.92 -9.21
CA THR A 52 10.26 -12.91 -10.65
C THR A 52 9.56 -14.05 -11.38
N ILE A 53 8.94 -13.73 -12.52
CA ILE A 53 8.40 -14.72 -13.48
C ILE A 53 8.83 -14.37 -14.91
N GLY A 54 8.85 -15.39 -15.77
CA GLY A 54 9.16 -15.21 -17.19
C GLY A 54 10.66 -15.05 -17.46
N ARG A 55 11.03 -15.02 -18.75
CA ARG A 55 12.44 -15.20 -19.17
C ARG A 55 12.92 -14.21 -20.22
N GLY A 56 12.11 -13.23 -20.60
CA GLY A 56 12.47 -12.25 -21.62
C GLY A 56 13.55 -11.26 -21.19
N GLU A 57 14.15 -10.59 -22.17
CA GLU A 57 15.12 -9.51 -21.95
C GLU A 57 14.45 -8.20 -21.52
N ARG A 58 13.24 -7.93 -22.01
CA ARG A 58 12.45 -6.77 -21.58
C ARG A 58 11.81 -7.07 -20.23
N SER A 59 12.07 -6.20 -19.25
CA SER A 59 11.55 -6.34 -17.90
C SER A 59 10.41 -5.38 -17.60
N ILE A 60 9.34 -5.90 -17.02
CA ILE A 60 8.20 -5.15 -16.48
C ILE A 60 8.29 -5.24 -14.96
N MET A 61 8.09 -4.13 -14.26
CA MET A 61 8.03 -4.08 -12.81
C MET A 61 6.60 -3.70 -12.40
N LEU A 62 5.97 -4.52 -11.58
CA LEU A 62 4.82 -4.13 -10.77
C LEU A 62 5.35 -3.69 -9.40
N ALA A 63 4.89 -2.56 -8.89
CA ALA A 63 5.33 -2.04 -7.59
C ALA A 63 4.11 -1.58 -6.78
N GLY A 64 4.02 -2.00 -5.53
CA GLY A 64 2.97 -1.59 -4.60
C GLY A 64 3.48 -1.84 -3.19
N HIS A 65 3.17 -0.95 -2.26
CA HIS A 65 3.84 -0.97 -0.97
C HIS A 65 3.10 -1.84 0.04
N TYR A 66 3.85 -2.37 0.99
CA TYR A 66 3.28 -3.18 2.06
C TYR A 66 3.66 -2.67 3.45
N ASP A 67 4.35 -1.54 3.53
CA ASP A 67 4.35 -0.77 4.75
C ASP A 67 3.01 -0.04 4.94
N GLN A 68 2.76 0.36 6.18
CA GLN A 68 1.61 1.16 6.57
C GLN A 68 2.05 2.23 7.57
N ILE A 69 1.28 3.30 7.65
CA ILE A 69 1.38 4.26 8.75
C ILE A 69 1.16 3.59 10.12
N GLY A 70 1.75 4.18 11.14
CA GLY A 70 1.66 3.70 12.52
C GLY A 70 2.28 4.65 13.52
N PHE A 71 2.72 4.11 14.65
CA PHE A 71 3.35 4.88 15.71
C PHE A 71 4.63 4.20 16.19
N MET A 72 5.55 4.99 16.73
CA MET A 72 6.76 4.51 17.38
C MET A 72 6.79 4.97 18.83
N VAL A 73 7.00 4.02 19.74
CA VAL A 73 7.23 4.30 21.15
C VAL A 73 8.51 5.11 21.29
N SER A 74 8.39 6.26 21.96
CA SER A 74 9.50 7.19 22.19
C SER A 74 9.95 7.22 23.63
N TYR A 75 9.02 7.01 24.57
CA TYR A 75 9.28 7.07 26.00
C TYR A 75 8.16 6.37 26.77
N ILE A 76 8.49 5.90 27.97
CA ILE A 76 7.55 5.36 28.97
C ILE A 76 7.65 6.31 30.15
N ASP A 77 6.55 6.86 30.63
CA ASP A 77 6.57 7.74 31.81
C ASP A 77 6.57 6.95 33.13
N ASP A 78 6.65 7.66 34.25
CA ASP A 78 6.77 7.05 35.57
C ASP A 78 5.48 6.32 35.99
N ASP A 79 4.33 6.77 35.49
CA ASP A 79 3.02 6.16 35.71
C ASP A 79 2.75 4.97 34.77
N GLY A 80 3.63 4.72 33.79
CA GLY A 80 3.55 3.58 32.88
C GLY A 80 2.83 3.86 31.56
N TYR A 81 2.45 5.11 31.30
CA TYR A 81 1.91 5.52 30.00
C TYR A 81 3.01 5.62 28.94
N ILE A 82 2.62 5.39 27.69
CA ILE A 82 3.54 5.33 26.57
C ILE A 82 3.42 6.61 25.73
N CYS A 83 4.52 7.36 25.63
CA CYS A 83 4.67 8.47 24.70
C CYS A 83 5.09 7.93 23.33
N PHE A 84 4.47 8.43 22.26
CA PHE A 84 4.73 7.95 20.91
C PHE A 84 4.94 9.09 19.90
N LYS A 85 5.49 8.73 18.75
CA LYS A 85 5.64 9.59 17.56
C LYS A 85 4.93 8.93 16.38
N GLN A 86 4.39 9.74 15.48
CA GLN A 86 3.81 9.22 14.23
C GLN A 86 4.89 8.66 13.31
N VAL A 87 4.55 7.59 12.61
CA VAL A 87 5.29 7.04 11.47
C VAL A 87 4.35 7.12 10.28
N GLY A 88 4.74 7.84 9.23
CA GLY A 88 3.85 8.21 8.12
C GLY A 88 2.94 9.40 8.45
N GLY A 89 2.00 9.69 7.54
CA GLY A 89 1.08 10.83 7.63
C GLY A 89 -0.18 10.52 8.44
N TRP A 90 -0.39 11.20 9.57
CA TRP A 90 -1.61 11.07 10.37
C TRP A 90 -2.38 12.38 10.50
N ASP A 91 -3.70 12.29 10.47
CA ASP A 91 -4.59 13.31 11.02
C ASP A 91 -4.79 13.04 12.53
N PRO A 92 -4.37 13.94 13.43
CA PRO A 92 -4.54 13.74 14.88
C PRO A 92 -6.02 13.63 15.32
N ARG A 93 -6.97 14.04 14.49
CA ARG A 93 -8.41 13.94 14.80
C ARG A 93 -8.95 12.51 14.77
N VAL A 94 -8.27 11.59 14.07
CA VAL A 94 -8.78 10.22 13.87
C VAL A 94 -8.16 9.17 14.78
N ILE A 95 -7.19 9.55 15.62
CA ILE A 95 -6.42 8.61 16.46
C ILE A 95 -6.90 8.56 17.91
N TYR A 96 -7.48 9.64 18.43
CA TYR A 96 -7.94 9.70 19.81
C TYR A 96 -9.10 8.72 20.05
N GLY A 97 -9.00 7.91 21.11
CA GLY A 97 -9.99 6.90 21.46
C GLY A 97 -9.90 5.60 20.64
N THR A 98 -8.81 5.40 19.88
CA THR A 98 -8.59 4.17 19.11
C THR A 98 -7.79 3.14 19.90
N ARG A 99 -8.10 1.86 19.68
CA ARG A 99 -7.29 0.74 20.16
C ARG A 99 -6.04 0.58 19.28
N VAL A 100 -4.95 0.18 19.91
CA VAL A 100 -3.69 -0.11 19.24
C VAL A 100 -3.11 -1.44 19.70
N ARG A 101 -2.30 -2.06 18.83
CA ARG A 101 -1.42 -3.17 19.16
C ARG A 101 0.00 -2.63 19.22
N VAL A 102 0.65 -2.68 20.38
CA VAL A 102 2.06 -2.30 20.56
C VAL A 102 2.90 -3.56 20.45
N TRP A 103 3.68 -3.66 19.39
CA TRP A 103 4.44 -4.85 19.01
C TRP A 103 5.74 -4.94 19.78
N THR A 104 5.95 -6.06 20.49
CA THR A 104 7.07 -6.24 21.44
C THR A 104 8.19 -7.12 20.90
N ASP A 105 7.92 -7.91 19.86
CA ASP A 105 8.93 -8.70 19.17
C ASP A 105 8.55 -8.95 17.68
N SER A 106 9.24 -9.88 17.01
CA SER A 106 9.02 -10.23 15.60
C SER A 106 7.99 -11.34 15.34
N GLN A 107 7.25 -11.77 16.36
CA GLN A 107 6.19 -12.78 16.27
C GLN A 107 4.81 -12.12 16.04
N PRO A 108 3.95 -12.70 15.18
CA PRO A 108 2.61 -12.17 14.86
C PRO A 108 1.63 -12.02 16.02
N THR A 109 1.90 -12.66 17.15
CA THR A 109 1.02 -12.66 18.32
C THR A 109 1.60 -11.91 19.52
N SER A 110 2.82 -11.38 19.40
CA SER A 110 3.51 -10.70 20.48
C SER A 110 3.25 -9.20 20.40
N PHE A 111 2.11 -8.80 20.95
CA PHE A 111 1.76 -7.41 21.16
C PHE A 111 1.04 -7.21 22.48
N VAL A 112 1.12 -6.00 22.99
CA VAL A 112 0.31 -5.52 24.10
C VAL A 112 -0.81 -4.65 23.53
N THR A 113 -2.06 -4.97 23.89
CA THR A 113 -3.21 -4.14 23.53
C THR A 113 -3.16 -2.85 24.34
N GLY A 114 -3.31 -1.71 23.67
CA GLY A 114 -3.42 -0.41 24.31
C GLY A 114 -4.55 0.44 23.72
N THR A 115 -4.76 1.61 24.30
CA THR A 115 -5.70 2.62 23.81
C THR A 115 -5.04 3.99 23.78
N ILE A 116 -5.26 4.75 22.71
CA ILE A 116 -4.78 6.13 22.63
C ILE A 116 -5.73 7.03 23.41
N GLY A 117 -5.24 7.50 24.56
CA GLY A 117 -5.92 8.43 25.45
C GLY A 117 -5.43 9.87 25.30
N ALA A 118 -6.31 10.79 25.64
CA ALA A 118 -6.06 12.22 25.82
C ALA A 118 -7.03 12.74 26.89
N GLN A 119 -6.80 13.96 27.36
CA GLN A 119 -7.64 14.56 28.38
C GLN A 119 -9.11 14.70 27.90
N PRO A 120 -10.11 14.22 28.67
CA PRO A 120 -11.51 14.30 28.27
C PRO A 120 -12.03 15.75 28.10
N VAL A 121 -12.85 15.98 27.08
CA VAL A 121 -13.39 17.32 26.73
C VAL A 121 -14.14 18.01 27.88
N HIS A 122 -14.74 17.24 28.79
CA HIS A 122 -15.55 17.77 29.89
C HIS A 122 -14.72 18.41 31.00
N ILE A 123 -13.41 18.12 31.06
CA ILE A 123 -12.48 18.59 32.09
C ILE A 123 -11.39 19.51 31.55
N ILE A 124 -11.39 19.81 30.26
CA ILE A 124 -10.55 20.86 29.67
C ILE A 124 -11.28 22.20 29.68
N GLU A 125 -10.50 23.26 29.76
CA GLU A 125 -10.98 24.64 29.72
C GLU A 125 -11.72 24.93 28.42
N ARG A 126 -12.74 25.79 28.49
CA ARG A 126 -13.64 26.03 27.36
C ARG A 126 -12.90 26.48 26.08
N GLU A 127 -11.84 27.26 26.23
CA GLU A 127 -11.02 27.77 25.12
C GLU A 127 -10.14 26.69 24.45
N GLU A 128 -9.86 25.59 25.16
CA GLU A 128 -9.07 24.48 24.62
C GLU A 128 -9.93 23.46 23.88
N ARG A 129 -11.25 23.43 24.14
CA ARG A 129 -12.21 22.51 23.49
C ARG A 129 -12.31 22.67 21.99
N GLU A 130 -12.05 23.86 21.47
CA GLU A 130 -12.15 24.16 20.05
C GLU A 130 -10.85 23.81 19.29
N LYS A 131 -9.78 23.45 20.00
CA LYS A 131 -8.48 23.12 19.41
C LYS A 131 -8.36 21.62 19.18
N VAL A 132 -7.72 21.25 18.08
CA VAL A 132 -7.36 19.86 17.82
C VAL A 132 -6.29 19.43 18.84
N ILE A 133 -6.55 18.31 19.53
CA ILE A 133 -5.58 17.71 20.45
C ILE A 133 -4.35 17.32 19.65
N LYS A 134 -3.17 17.80 20.05
CA LYS A 134 -1.92 17.44 19.39
C LYS A 134 -1.50 16.03 19.81
N MET A 135 -0.83 15.31 18.91
CA MET A 135 -0.34 13.95 19.22
C MET A 135 0.63 13.92 20.41
N GLU A 136 1.38 15.01 20.63
CA GLU A 136 2.31 15.14 21.76
C GLU A 136 1.61 15.13 23.14
N ASP A 137 0.32 15.47 23.17
CA ASP A 137 -0.51 15.47 24.38
C ASP A 137 -1.28 14.16 24.56
N MET A 138 -1.11 13.20 23.63
CA MET A 138 -1.74 11.88 23.69
C MET A 138 -0.78 10.85 24.28
N ARG A 139 -1.34 9.79 24.87
CA ARG A 139 -0.58 8.65 25.42
C ARG A 139 -1.24 7.34 25.00
N ILE A 140 -0.44 6.29 24.82
CA ILE A 140 -0.99 4.93 24.78
C ILE A 140 -1.03 4.42 26.21
N ASP A 141 -2.23 4.07 26.67
CA ASP A 141 -2.47 3.38 27.92
C ASP A 141 -2.51 1.87 27.64
N ILE A 142 -1.66 1.12 28.34
CA ILE A 142 -1.56 -0.35 28.27
C ILE A 142 -1.96 -1.02 29.60
N GLY A 143 -2.49 -0.27 30.56
CA GLY A 143 -2.87 -0.74 31.88
C GLY A 143 -1.71 -0.98 32.86
N ALA A 144 -0.51 -0.46 32.57
CA ALA A 144 0.63 -0.54 33.49
C ALA A 144 0.50 0.51 34.61
N SER A 145 0.94 0.17 35.83
CA SER A 145 0.88 1.06 36.99
C SER A 145 2.15 1.89 37.19
N ASN A 146 3.21 1.57 36.44
CA ASN A 146 4.47 2.29 36.44
C ASN A 146 5.36 1.85 35.26
N ARG A 147 6.44 2.60 35.06
CA ARG A 147 7.48 2.33 34.06
C ARG A 147 7.99 0.88 34.05
N GLU A 148 8.24 0.29 35.22
CA GLU A 148 8.86 -1.04 35.31
C GLU A 148 7.87 -2.15 34.93
N GLU A 149 6.58 -1.98 35.24
CA GLU A 149 5.53 -2.87 34.76
C GLU A 149 5.39 -2.80 33.22
N ALA A 150 5.41 -1.61 32.63
CA ALA A 150 5.39 -1.44 31.18
C ALA A 150 6.57 -2.14 30.49
N LYS A 151 7.78 -2.02 31.05
CA LYS A 151 8.97 -2.73 30.55
C LYS A 151 8.86 -4.25 30.69
N LYS A 152 8.28 -4.76 31.77
CA LYS A 152 8.03 -6.21 31.95
C LYS A 152 7.07 -6.77 30.90
N LEU A 153 6.16 -5.95 30.37
CA LEU A 153 5.31 -6.29 29.23
C LEU A 153 6.07 -6.29 27.89
N GLY A 154 7.37 -5.97 27.88
CA GLY A 154 8.21 -5.94 26.67
C GLY A 154 8.23 -4.59 25.96
N ILE A 155 7.66 -3.54 26.55
CA ILE A 155 7.59 -2.22 25.92
C ILE A 155 8.91 -1.48 26.11
N SER A 156 9.42 -0.90 25.03
CA SER A 156 10.62 -0.09 25.04
C SER A 156 10.58 0.98 23.93
N PRO A 157 11.35 2.08 24.06
CA PRO A 157 11.57 2.98 22.93
C PRO A 157 12.04 2.24 21.68
N GLY A 158 11.42 2.51 20.54
CA GLY A 158 11.64 1.80 19.28
C GLY A 158 10.61 0.70 18.99
N CYS A 159 9.82 0.23 19.97
CA CYS A 159 8.63 -0.57 19.68
C CYS A 159 7.68 0.21 18.76
N VAL A 160 7.01 -0.48 17.85
CA VAL A 160 6.02 0.13 16.95
C VAL A 160 4.61 -0.25 17.37
N ALA A 161 3.63 0.59 17.01
CA ALA A 161 2.22 0.31 17.23
C ALA A 161 1.41 0.51 15.95
N THR A 162 0.43 -0.35 15.76
CA THR A 162 -0.57 -0.27 14.69
C THR A 162 -1.95 -0.09 15.30
N ILE A 163 -2.89 0.50 14.55
CA ILE A 163 -4.30 0.47 14.93
C ILE A 163 -4.79 -0.98 15.05
N ASP A 164 -5.58 -1.24 16.08
CA ASP A 164 -6.26 -2.52 16.30
C ASP A 164 -7.65 -2.49 15.66
N SER A 165 -7.68 -2.56 14.33
CA SER A 165 -8.89 -2.60 13.51
C SER A 165 -8.82 -3.80 12.56
N PRO A 166 -9.33 -4.98 12.98
CA PRO A 166 -9.31 -6.18 12.15
C PRO A 166 -10.08 -5.99 10.85
N VAL A 167 -9.56 -6.58 9.77
CA VAL A 167 -10.24 -6.55 8.47
C VAL A 167 -11.54 -7.36 8.53
N THR A 168 -12.65 -6.70 8.24
CA THR A 168 -13.99 -7.30 8.21
C THR A 168 -14.77 -6.85 6.98
N ARG A 169 -15.91 -7.49 6.71
CA ARG A 169 -16.85 -7.07 5.67
C ARG A 169 -17.70 -5.91 6.20
N LEU A 170 -17.79 -4.83 5.44
CA LEU A 170 -18.62 -3.68 5.81
C LEU A 170 -20.09 -3.94 5.47
N GLY A 171 -20.94 -3.89 6.49
CA GLY A 171 -22.38 -4.10 6.34
C GLY A 171 -22.75 -5.58 6.34
N ALA A 172 -23.07 -6.15 5.19
CA ALA A 172 -23.49 -7.54 5.09
C ALA A 172 -22.29 -8.51 5.20
N PRO A 173 -22.44 -9.70 5.83
CA PRO A 173 -21.35 -10.67 6.01
C PRO A 173 -20.68 -11.12 4.71
N GLU A 174 -21.42 -11.14 3.59
CA GLU A 174 -20.91 -11.49 2.25
C GLU A 174 -20.92 -10.27 1.30
N GLY A 175 -20.84 -9.06 1.87
CA GLY A 175 -20.80 -7.81 1.11
C GLY A 175 -19.50 -7.64 0.32
N ASP A 176 -19.53 -6.83 -0.74
CA ASP A 176 -18.34 -6.55 -1.55
C ASP A 176 -17.30 -5.69 -0.82
N LEU A 177 -17.75 -4.84 0.12
CA LEU A 177 -16.90 -3.86 0.76
C LEU A 177 -16.15 -4.46 1.96
N ALA A 178 -14.86 -4.15 2.07
CA ALA A 178 -14.05 -4.46 3.24
C ALA A 178 -13.80 -3.17 4.05
N VAL A 179 -13.67 -3.32 5.38
CA VAL A 179 -13.30 -2.25 6.31
C VAL A 179 -12.20 -2.71 7.23
N GLY A 180 -11.22 -1.85 7.50
CA GLY A 180 -10.07 -2.14 8.36
C GLY A 180 -9.02 -1.04 8.28
N ALA A 181 -7.86 -1.26 8.88
CA ALA A 181 -6.71 -0.35 8.77
C ALA A 181 -5.61 -0.94 7.86
N GLY A 182 -4.85 -0.06 7.20
CA GLY A 182 -3.68 -0.44 6.40
C GLY A 182 -4.00 -1.00 5.02
N PHE A 183 -5.19 -0.73 4.46
CA PHE A 183 -5.44 -1.11 3.07
C PHE A 183 -4.49 -0.38 2.14
N ASP A 184 -4.25 0.91 2.40
CA ASP A 184 -3.10 1.67 1.93
C ASP A 184 -1.78 1.08 2.49
N ASP A 185 -0.98 0.37 1.70
CA ASP A 185 -1.25 -0.15 0.34
C ASP A 185 -1.16 -1.69 0.26
N THR A 186 -1.30 -2.35 1.40
CA THR A 186 -1.26 -3.83 1.46
C THR A 186 -2.30 -4.48 0.54
N CYS A 187 -3.38 -3.76 0.18
CA CYS A 187 -4.34 -4.24 -0.81
C CYS A 187 -3.74 -4.43 -2.21
N SER A 188 -2.76 -3.63 -2.64
CA SER A 188 -2.06 -3.84 -3.92
C SER A 188 -1.33 -5.18 -3.97
N ILE A 189 -0.81 -5.66 -2.84
CA ILE A 189 -0.17 -7.00 -2.78
C ILE A 189 -1.19 -8.11 -3.01
N ALA A 190 -2.41 -7.97 -2.53
CA ALA A 190 -3.49 -8.91 -2.85
C ALA A 190 -3.85 -8.84 -4.35
N ALA A 191 -3.82 -7.65 -4.98
CA ALA A 191 -4.00 -7.50 -6.42
C ALA A 191 -2.89 -8.22 -7.20
N PHE A 192 -1.64 -8.14 -6.72
CA PHE A 192 -0.51 -8.84 -7.31
C PHE A 192 -0.64 -10.35 -7.22
N ILE A 193 -1.07 -10.88 -6.07
CA ILE A 193 -1.33 -12.32 -5.93
C ILE A 193 -2.42 -12.77 -6.93
N LYS A 194 -3.47 -11.96 -7.11
CA LYS A 194 -4.50 -12.23 -8.12
C LYS A 194 -3.96 -12.19 -9.55
N CYS A 195 -3.10 -11.21 -9.86
CA CYS A 195 -2.42 -11.09 -11.15
C CYS A 195 -1.54 -12.32 -11.43
N LEU A 196 -0.73 -12.74 -10.44
CA LEU A 196 0.16 -13.89 -10.52
C LEU A 196 -0.62 -15.20 -10.80
N GLU A 197 -1.73 -15.42 -10.09
CA GLU A 197 -2.62 -16.57 -10.32
C GLU A 197 -3.13 -16.63 -11.78
N LEU A 198 -3.52 -15.47 -12.34
CA LEU A 198 -4.00 -15.40 -13.73
C LEU A 198 -2.87 -15.62 -14.74
N LEU A 199 -1.65 -15.21 -14.41
CA LEU A 199 -0.48 -15.35 -15.28
C LEU A 199 0.12 -16.76 -15.29
N GLU A 200 -0.24 -17.66 -14.36
CA GLU A 200 0.20 -19.07 -14.40
C GLU A 200 -0.19 -19.77 -15.70
N ALA A 201 -1.33 -19.39 -16.28
CA ALA A 201 -1.83 -19.93 -17.55
C ALA A 201 -1.15 -19.30 -18.78
N VAL A 202 -0.28 -18.31 -18.60
CA VAL A 202 0.29 -17.47 -19.66
C VAL A 202 1.77 -17.77 -19.86
N ARG A 203 2.19 -18.00 -21.10
CA ARG A 203 3.62 -18.10 -21.45
C ARG A 203 4.25 -16.72 -21.59
N LEU A 204 5.16 -16.39 -20.67
CA LEU A 204 5.92 -15.13 -20.60
C LEU A 204 7.36 -15.30 -21.12
N GLU A 205 7.50 -15.72 -22.38
CA GLU A 205 8.82 -15.99 -22.98
C GLU A 205 9.54 -14.72 -23.47
N LYS A 206 8.78 -13.69 -23.89
CA LYS A 206 9.32 -12.44 -24.45
C LYS A 206 9.57 -11.34 -23.41
N VAL A 207 9.01 -11.49 -22.22
CA VAL A 207 9.14 -10.52 -21.12
C VAL A 207 9.51 -11.23 -19.83
N LYS A 208 10.11 -10.48 -18.92
CA LYS A 208 10.33 -10.85 -17.53
C LYS A 208 9.53 -9.90 -16.66
N VAL A 209 8.80 -10.42 -15.68
CA VAL A 209 8.00 -9.60 -14.77
C VAL A 209 8.60 -9.69 -13.37
N TYR A 210 8.90 -8.54 -12.80
CA TYR A 210 9.25 -8.35 -11.40
C TYR A 210 8.01 -7.86 -10.67
N VAL A 211 7.50 -8.65 -9.74
CA VAL A 211 6.43 -8.24 -8.83
C VAL A 211 7.08 -7.82 -7.53
N VAL A 212 7.02 -6.53 -7.23
CA VAL A 212 7.76 -5.92 -6.14
C VAL A 212 6.79 -5.41 -5.09
N ALA A 213 6.80 -6.05 -3.92
CA ALA A 213 6.19 -5.49 -2.72
C ALA A 213 7.21 -4.53 -2.09
N THR A 214 6.95 -3.23 -2.19
CA THR A 214 7.88 -2.19 -1.76
C THR A 214 7.72 -1.83 -0.28
N VAL A 215 8.80 -1.33 0.33
CA VAL A 215 8.81 -0.84 1.72
C VAL A 215 9.02 0.67 1.79
N GLN A 216 8.65 1.28 2.91
CA GLN A 216 8.94 2.68 3.21
C GLN A 216 8.44 3.68 2.14
N GLU A 217 7.26 3.43 1.59
CA GLU A 217 6.58 4.37 0.70
C GLU A 217 6.18 5.62 1.49
N GLU A 218 5.54 5.41 2.64
CA GLU A 218 4.85 6.42 3.47
C GLU A 218 5.78 7.50 4.07
N ILE A 219 7.09 7.33 3.89
CA ILE A 219 8.14 8.26 4.33
C ILE A 219 9.05 8.71 3.18
N GLY A 220 8.63 8.51 1.93
CA GLY A 220 9.28 9.05 0.73
C GLY A 220 9.71 8.01 -0.30
N LEU A 221 8.87 7.01 -0.61
CA LEU A 221 9.01 6.15 -1.80
C LEU A 221 10.33 5.35 -1.85
N ARG A 222 10.93 5.06 -0.69
CA ARG A 222 12.33 4.58 -0.62
C ARG A 222 12.47 3.18 -1.20
N GLY A 223 11.47 2.33 -0.98
CA GLY A 223 11.35 0.99 -1.54
C GLY A 223 11.48 0.99 -3.05
N ALA A 224 10.65 1.77 -3.74
CA ALA A 224 10.69 1.92 -5.19
C ALA A 224 11.99 2.53 -5.72
N LEU A 225 12.55 3.52 -5.02
CA LEU A 225 13.83 4.12 -5.44
C LEU A 225 14.95 3.06 -5.48
N VAL A 226 15.08 2.25 -4.44
CA VAL A 226 16.12 1.21 -4.35
C VAL A 226 15.84 0.06 -5.31
N SER A 227 14.65 -0.53 -5.25
CA SER A 227 14.28 -1.67 -6.10
C SER A 227 14.27 -1.30 -7.57
N GLY A 228 13.71 -0.14 -7.92
CA GLY A 228 13.69 0.39 -9.28
C GLY A 228 15.11 0.67 -9.80
N PHE A 229 16.01 1.24 -8.98
CA PHE A 229 17.39 1.42 -9.38
C PHE A 229 18.09 0.08 -9.64
N ASN A 230 17.90 -0.91 -8.77
CA ASN A 230 18.54 -2.23 -8.88
C ASN A 230 18.02 -3.04 -10.07
N ILE A 231 16.69 -3.08 -10.27
CA ILE A 231 16.02 -3.84 -11.33
C ILE A 231 16.17 -3.15 -12.68
N ALA A 232 16.12 -1.82 -12.69
CA ALA A 232 16.23 -1.00 -13.90
C ALA A 232 15.23 -1.45 -15.00
N PRO A 233 13.91 -1.53 -14.70
CA PRO A 233 12.94 -2.13 -15.60
C PRO A 233 12.82 -1.37 -16.92
N TRP A 234 12.30 -2.00 -17.98
CA TRP A 234 11.87 -1.29 -19.19
C TRP A 234 10.57 -0.50 -18.93
N CYS A 235 9.62 -1.13 -18.24
CA CYS A 235 8.33 -0.57 -17.89
C CYS A 235 8.03 -0.81 -16.41
N ALA A 236 7.52 0.20 -15.70
CA ALA A 236 7.09 0.11 -14.32
C ALA A 236 5.61 0.52 -14.20
N ILE A 237 4.81 -0.29 -13.49
CA ILE A 237 3.42 0.00 -13.18
C ILE A 237 3.33 0.00 -11.66
N ALA A 238 3.10 1.17 -11.06
CA ALA A 238 2.76 1.22 -9.65
C ALA A 238 1.29 0.86 -9.46
N VAL A 239 0.99 0.21 -8.35
CA VAL A 239 -0.35 0.00 -7.86
C VAL A 239 -0.41 0.58 -6.46
N ASP A 240 -1.44 1.36 -6.22
CA ASP A 240 -1.61 2.12 -4.99
C ASP A 240 -3.12 2.27 -4.70
N VAL A 241 -3.50 2.97 -3.64
CA VAL A 241 -4.87 3.43 -3.44
C VAL A 241 -5.10 4.81 -4.07
N THR A 242 -6.36 5.20 -4.22
CA THR A 242 -6.74 6.58 -4.57
C THR A 242 -8.04 6.97 -3.86
N HIS A 243 -8.28 8.26 -3.70
CA HIS A 243 -9.45 8.75 -2.98
C HIS A 243 -10.76 8.53 -3.76
N ALA A 244 -11.71 7.85 -3.13
CA ALA A 244 -13.06 7.69 -3.65
C ALA A 244 -14.05 8.72 -3.05
N ILE A 245 -15.17 8.94 -3.72
CA ILE A 245 -16.29 9.75 -3.23
C ILE A 245 -16.81 9.18 -1.89
N ALA A 246 -16.82 10.06 -0.89
CA ALA A 246 -17.22 9.84 0.49
C ALA A 246 -17.81 11.14 1.07
N PRO A 247 -18.46 11.12 2.26
CA PRO A 247 -18.93 12.33 2.91
C PRO A 247 -17.85 13.42 2.97
N GLY A 248 -18.16 14.62 2.44
CA GLY A 248 -17.23 15.75 2.39
C GLY A 248 -16.24 15.76 1.20
N VAL A 249 -16.09 14.65 0.46
CA VAL A 249 -15.22 14.57 -0.71
C VAL A 249 -16.00 14.96 -1.98
N LYS A 250 -15.59 16.06 -2.62
CA LYS A 250 -16.25 16.58 -3.82
C LYS A 250 -15.75 15.88 -5.09
N ALA A 251 -16.67 15.58 -6.01
CA ALA A 251 -16.37 15.08 -7.36
C ALA A 251 -15.29 15.87 -8.09
N THR A 252 -15.31 17.19 -7.95
CA THR A 252 -14.32 18.09 -8.57
C THR A 252 -12.89 17.91 -8.06
N LYS A 253 -12.69 17.19 -6.95
CA LYS A 253 -11.35 16.88 -6.42
C LYS A 253 -10.85 15.49 -6.79
N VAL A 254 -11.74 14.52 -6.99
CA VAL A 254 -11.39 13.09 -7.12
C VAL A 254 -11.97 12.44 -8.38
N GLY A 255 -12.38 13.22 -9.39
CA GLY A 255 -12.80 12.69 -10.69
C GLY A 255 -14.01 11.76 -10.67
N GLU A 256 -14.94 11.93 -9.72
CA GLU A 256 -16.09 11.03 -9.52
C GLU A 256 -15.76 9.55 -9.21
N ILE A 257 -14.52 9.26 -8.80
CA ILE A 257 -14.08 7.90 -8.46
C ILE A 257 -14.97 7.30 -7.36
N ARG A 258 -15.45 6.07 -7.56
CA ARG A 258 -16.33 5.36 -6.63
C ARG A 258 -15.79 3.96 -6.34
N LEU A 259 -16.09 3.46 -5.14
CA LEU A 259 -15.95 2.04 -4.83
C LEU A 259 -16.88 1.21 -5.73
N ALA A 260 -16.45 0.00 -6.06
CA ALA A 260 -17.10 -0.94 -6.98
C ALA A 260 -17.25 -0.41 -8.43
N GLY A 261 -16.51 0.66 -8.78
CA GLY A 261 -16.45 1.24 -10.13
C GLY A 261 -15.36 0.63 -11.01
N GLY A 262 -14.54 -0.26 -10.46
CA GLY A 262 -13.33 -0.80 -11.07
C GLY A 262 -12.05 -0.07 -10.64
N PRO A 263 -10.87 -0.68 -10.90
CA PRO A 263 -9.58 -0.03 -10.73
C PRO A 263 -9.50 1.30 -11.50
N VAL A 264 -8.67 2.20 -11.00
CA VAL A 264 -8.51 3.55 -11.55
C VAL A 264 -7.21 3.63 -12.33
N ILE A 265 -7.26 4.06 -13.59
CA ILE A 265 -6.07 4.24 -14.42
C ILE A 265 -5.64 5.71 -14.32
N GLY A 266 -4.40 5.94 -13.88
CA GLY A 266 -3.81 7.27 -13.82
C GLY A 266 -3.44 7.79 -15.21
N VAL A 267 -3.81 9.05 -15.52
CA VAL A 267 -3.42 9.75 -16.75
C VAL A 267 -2.79 11.10 -16.42
N GLY A 268 -1.67 11.45 -17.04
CA GLY A 268 -0.98 12.71 -16.76
C GLY A 268 0.53 12.64 -16.91
N PRO A 269 1.27 13.74 -16.64
CA PRO A 269 2.71 13.83 -16.86
C PRO A 269 3.57 12.78 -16.16
N ASN A 270 3.09 12.19 -15.05
CA ASN A 270 3.83 11.13 -14.35
C ASN A 270 3.84 9.79 -15.14
N PHE A 271 2.95 9.64 -16.12
CA PHE A 271 2.72 8.35 -16.77
C PHE A 271 3.00 8.43 -18.28
N THR A 272 3.34 7.31 -18.89
CA THR A 272 3.58 7.22 -20.33
C THR A 272 2.26 7.06 -21.06
N ARG A 273 2.01 7.94 -22.04
CA ARG A 273 0.74 7.98 -22.77
C ARG A 273 0.35 6.63 -23.38
N ASP A 274 1.29 5.99 -24.05
CA ASP A 274 1.02 4.73 -24.73
C ASP A 274 0.70 3.61 -23.73
N LEU A 275 1.29 3.65 -22.53
CA LEU A 275 1.02 2.66 -21.50
C LEU A 275 -0.40 2.80 -20.93
N TRP A 276 -0.85 4.00 -20.55
CA TRP A 276 -2.23 4.14 -20.07
C TRP A 276 -3.25 3.85 -21.19
N ALA A 277 -2.90 4.10 -22.46
CA ALA A 277 -3.75 3.75 -23.59
C ALA A 277 -3.91 2.23 -23.70
N ILE A 278 -2.79 1.48 -23.59
CA ILE A 278 -2.82 0.01 -23.54
C ILE A 278 -3.68 -0.47 -22.37
N MET A 279 -3.54 0.09 -21.16
CA MET A 279 -4.35 -0.31 -20.02
C MET A 279 -5.85 -0.09 -20.27
N ILE A 280 -6.22 1.08 -20.83
CA ILE A 280 -7.61 1.40 -21.17
C ILE A 280 -8.16 0.44 -22.24
N ASP A 281 -7.38 0.14 -23.26
CA ASP A 281 -7.79 -0.75 -24.35
C ASP A 281 -7.94 -2.19 -23.84
N GLN A 282 -7.01 -2.67 -23.01
CA GLN A 282 -7.15 -3.98 -22.35
C GLN A 282 -8.37 -4.04 -21.44
N ALA A 283 -8.66 -2.98 -20.68
CA ALA A 283 -9.85 -2.92 -19.85
C ALA A 283 -11.13 -3.02 -20.69
N LYS A 284 -11.21 -2.29 -21.81
CA LYS A 284 -12.36 -2.35 -22.74
C LYS A 284 -12.50 -3.71 -23.41
N ASP A 285 -11.42 -4.24 -23.99
CA ASP A 285 -11.42 -5.49 -24.74
C ASP A 285 -11.82 -6.68 -23.86
N LYS A 286 -11.35 -6.68 -22.61
CA LYS A 286 -11.61 -7.75 -21.64
C LYS A 286 -12.84 -7.46 -20.77
N LYS A 287 -13.54 -6.34 -21.02
CA LYS A 287 -14.74 -5.90 -20.28
C LYS A 287 -14.51 -5.80 -18.77
N ILE A 288 -13.32 -5.33 -18.39
CA ILE A 288 -12.96 -5.03 -17.00
C ILE A 288 -13.46 -3.61 -16.70
N PRO A 289 -14.35 -3.41 -15.69
CA PRO A 289 -14.73 -2.07 -15.25
C PRO A 289 -13.48 -1.28 -14.85
N PHE A 290 -13.43 0.01 -15.20
CA PHE A 290 -12.32 0.87 -14.83
C PHE A 290 -12.78 2.33 -14.74
N GLN A 291 -12.00 3.12 -14.04
CA GLN A 291 -12.17 4.57 -13.90
C GLN A 291 -10.88 5.27 -14.34
N VAL A 292 -10.92 6.59 -14.52
CA VAL A 292 -9.75 7.38 -14.96
C VAL A 292 -9.50 8.52 -14.00
N GLU A 293 -8.26 8.65 -13.54
CA GLU A 293 -7.83 9.74 -12.68
C GLU A 293 -6.84 10.67 -13.40
N PRO A 294 -7.19 11.94 -13.60
CA PRO A 294 -6.24 12.94 -14.08
C PRO A 294 -5.25 13.34 -12.97
N VAL A 295 -3.97 13.05 -13.16
CA VAL A 295 -2.88 13.37 -12.21
C VAL A 295 -1.93 14.39 -12.85
N PRO A 296 -2.14 15.71 -12.67
CA PRO A 296 -1.38 16.75 -13.38
C PRO A 296 0.04 16.99 -12.83
N GLY A 297 0.44 16.31 -11.75
CA GLY A 297 1.72 16.53 -11.06
C GLY A 297 2.33 15.22 -10.56
N ALA A 298 3.05 15.29 -9.45
CA ALA A 298 3.52 14.08 -8.77
C ALA A 298 2.33 13.26 -8.27
N SER A 299 2.31 11.96 -8.55
CA SER A 299 1.24 11.08 -8.08
C SER A 299 1.24 10.90 -6.56
N GLY A 300 2.38 11.12 -5.91
CA GLY A 300 2.54 10.80 -4.49
C GLY A 300 2.57 9.30 -4.24
N THR A 301 2.93 8.52 -5.27
CA THR A 301 3.03 7.05 -5.23
C THR A 301 4.39 6.60 -5.74
N ASP A 302 4.70 5.32 -5.61
CA ASP A 302 5.91 4.71 -6.16
C ASP A 302 6.11 4.97 -7.68
N ALA A 303 5.04 5.23 -8.44
CA ALA A 303 5.13 5.59 -9.87
C ALA A 303 5.97 6.85 -10.11
N TRP A 304 5.93 7.82 -9.20
CA TRP A 304 6.75 9.03 -9.29
C TRP A 304 8.24 8.69 -9.22
N ALA A 305 8.64 7.91 -8.22
CA ALA A 305 10.01 7.47 -8.05
C ALA A 305 10.48 6.67 -9.27
N LEU A 306 9.67 5.71 -9.70
CA LEU A 306 10.00 4.80 -10.81
C LEU A 306 10.03 5.49 -12.17
N GLN A 307 9.29 6.59 -12.37
CA GLN A 307 9.36 7.33 -13.62
C GLN A 307 10.74 7.97 -13.82
N VAL A 308 11.32 8.54 -12.76
CA VAL A 308 12.51 9.41 -12.86
C VAL A 308 13.83 8.71 -12.51
N ILE A 309 13.80 7.42 -12.13
CA ILE A 309 15.04 6.68 -11.86
C ILE A 309 15.94 6.59 -13.10
N ARG A 310 17.25 6.67 -12.86
CA ARG A 310 18.30 6.54 -13.89
C ARG A 310 18.07 7.51 -15.05
N GLY A 311 17.69 7.01 -16.23
CA GLY A 311 17.47 7.81 -17.44
C GLY A 311 15.99 8.05 -17.76
N GLY A 312 15.09 7.73 -16.84
CA GLY A 312 13.65 7.70 -17.08
C GLY A 312 13.14 6.30 -17.43
N ARG A 313 11.91 5.98 -17.04
CA ARG A 313 11.21 4.72 -17.34
C ARG A 313 9.82 4.95 -17.88
N ILE A 314 9.34 4.00 -18.68
CA ILE A 314 7.92 3.89 -19.00
C ILE A 314 7.20 3.67 -17.66
N SER A 315 6.28 4.54 -17.31
CA SER A 315 5.61 4.54 -16.00
C SER A 315 4.10 4.55 -16.15
N GLY A 316 3.39 3.78 -15.33
CA GLY A 316 1.93 3.74 -15.27
C GLY A 316 1.46 3.59 -13.83
N LEU A 317 0.18 3.87 -13.61
CA LEU A 317 -0.47 3.77 -12.30
C LEU A 317 -1.84 3.11 -12.44
N ILE A 318 -2.09 2.12 -11.61
CA ILE A 318 -3.41 1.55 -11.38
C ILE A 318 -3.74 1.74 -9.90
N SER A 319 -4.81 2.46 -9.57
CA SER A 319 -5.18 2.70 -8.18
C SER A 319 -6.45 1.95 -7.77
N ILE A 320 -6.54 1.58 -6.50
CA ILE A 320 -7.70 0.97 -5.86
C ILE A 320 -8.51 2.06 -5.16
N PRO A 321 -9.80 2.26 -5.51
CA PRO A 321 -10.64 3.22 -4.82
C PRO A 321 -10.71 2.95 -3.31
N ASN A 322 -10.34 3.95 -2.51
CA ASN A 322 -10.28 3.89 -1.04
C ASN A 322 -11.07 5.07 -0.44
N ARG A 323 -11.94 4.77 0.52
CA ARG A 323 -12.54 5.79 1.40
C ARG A 323 -11.84 5.79 2.75
N TYR A 324 -11.65 6.99 3.29
CA TYR A 324 -11.11 7.20 4.64
C TYR A 324 -9.65 6.72 4.78
N MET A 325 -8.87 6.85 3.70
CA MET A 325 -7.42 6.63 3.65
C MET A 325 -6.72 7.29 4.83
N HIS A 326 -5.71 6.61 5.39
CA HIS A 326 -4.93 7.03 6.55
C HIS A 326 -5.78 7.19 7.83
N THR A 327 -6.75 6.30 8.01
CA THR A 327 -7.56 6.22 9.23
C THR A 327 -7.65 4.79 9.76
N ALA A 328 -8.23 4.65 10.96
CA ALA A 328 -8.48 3.34 11.57
C ALA A 328 -9.45 2.45 10.78
N ASN A 329 -10.22 3.00 9.85
CA ASN A 329 -11.31 2.31 9.16
C ASN A 329 -11.41 2.77 7.70
N GLU A 330 -10.42 2.41 6.91
CA GLU A 330 -10.46 2.51 5.46
C GLU A 330 -11.53 1.58 4.88
N VAL A 331 -12.07 1.92 3.71
CA VAL A 331 -13.07 1.10 3.01
C VAL A 331 -12.72 0.98 1.53
N ILE A 332 -12.60 -0.27 1.07
CA ILE A 332 -12.33 -0.64 -0.33
C ILE A 332 -13.36 -1.65 -0.84
N SER A 333 -13.44 -1.84 -2.16
CA SER A 333 -14.21 -2.91 -2.80
C SER A 333 -13.31 -4.10 -3.14
N ILE A 334 -13.72 -5.31 -2.77
CA ILE A 334 -12.98 -6.54 -3.13
C ILE A 334 -13.10 -6.83 -4.64
N LYS A 335 -14.22 -6.48 -5.28
CA LYS A 335 -14.35 -6.55 -6.74
C LYS A 335 -13.40 -5.62 -7.47
N ASP A 336 -13.20 -4.40 -6.97
CA ASP A 336 -12.23 -3.47 -7.57
C ASP A 336 -10.82 -4.05 -7.51
N LEU A 337 -10.49 -4.66 -6.37
CA LEU A 337 -9.21 -5.34 -6.15
C LEU A 337 -9.00 -6.55 -7.08
N ASP A 338 -10.01 -7.40 -7.24
CA ASP A 338 -9.99 -8.49 -8.22
C ASP A 338 -9.80 -7.98 -9.66
N ASN A 339 -10.49 -6.90 -10.00
CA ASN A 339 -10.40 -6.29 -11.33
C ASN A 339 -9.06 -5.60 -11.56
N ALA A 340 -8.41 -5.06 -10.52
CA ALA A 340 -7.04 -4.57 -10.60
C ALA A 340 -6.07 -5.71 -10.96
N GLY A 341 -6.17 -6.86 -10.28
CA GLY A 341 -5.38 -8.06 -10.61
C GLY A 341 -5.58 -8.54 -12.05
N LYS A 342 -6.83 -8.54 -12.54
CA LYS A 342 -7.15 -8.87 -13.94
C LYS A 342 -6.55 -7.86 -14.92
N LEU A 343 -6.68 -6.56 -14.63
CA LEU A 343 -6.17 -5.49 -15.50
C LEU A 343 -4.64 -5.55 -15.61
N LEU A 344 -3.94 -5.83 -14.51
CA LEU A 344 -2.50 -6.04 -14.50
C LEU A 344 -2.08 -7.22 -15.39
N ALA A 345 -2.76 -8.36 -15.25
CA ALA A 345 -2.45 -9.57 -16.03
C ALA A 345 -2.64 -9.33 -17.54
N THR A 346 -3.76 -8.72 -17.94
CA THR A 346 -4.05 -8.43 -19.36
C THR A 346 -3.12 -7.35 -19.93
N THR A 347 -2.73 -6.36 -19.11
CA THR A 347 -1.73 -5.35 -19.49
C THR A 347 -0.37 -5.98 -19.72
N ILE A 348 0.07 -6.90 -18.86
CA ILE A 348 1.33 -7.65 -19.04
C ILE A 348 1.32 -8.46 -20.33
N GLU A 349 0.21 -9.14 -20.62
CA GLU A 349 0.02 -9.88 -21.87
C GLU A 349 0.13 -8.99 -23.10
N ALA A 350 -0.43 -7.77 -23.05
CA ALA A 350 -0.33 -6.80 -24.13
C ALA A 350 1.10 -6.25 -24.28
N LEU A 351 1.77 -5.93 -23.16
CA LEU A 351 3.15 -5.44 -23.16
C LEU A 351 4.15 -6.47 -23.69
N LYS A 352 3.85 -7.76 -23.57
CA LYS A 352 4.64 -8.85 -24.18
C LYS A 352 4.81 -8.69 -25.70
N GLU A 353 3.81 -8.14 -26.37
CA GLU A 353 3.79 -7.94 -27.83
C GLU A 353 3.97 -6.48 -28.23
N SER A 354 4.08 -5.57 -27.25
CA SER A 354 4.17 -4.12 -27.48
C SER A 354 5.56 -3.69 -27.94
N ASP A 355 5.62 -2.62 -28.72
CA ASP A 355 6.85 -1.96 -29.19
C ASP A 355 7.03 -0.55 -28.63
N ILE A 356 6.34 -0.18 -27.52
CA ILE A 356 6.50 1.13 -26.88
C ILE A 356 7.99 1.42 -26.69
N GLN A 357 8.46 2.45 -27.38
CA GLN A 357 9.87 2.76 -27.41
C GLN A 357 10.27 3.51 -26.14
N ASP A 358 11.36 3.06 -25.53
CA ASP A 358 12.13 3.86 -24.58
C ASP A 358 12.85 4.96 -25.39
N LEU A 359 12.16 6.08 -25.60
CA LEU A 359 12.50 7.14 -26.56
C LEU A 359 13.82 7.86 -26.21
N LYS A 360 14.97 7.22 -26.47
CA LYS A 360 16.22 7.94 -26.71
C LYS A 360 16.33 8.28 -28.20
N GLN A 361 15.69 9.37 -28.60
CA GLN A 361 15.92 9.94 -29.93
C GLN A 361 17.25 10.70 -29.93
N ILE A 362 18.27 10.11 -30.55
CA ILE A 362 19.58 10.73 -30.74
C ILE A 362 19.56 11.46 -32.08
N PHE A 363 19.35 12.77 -32.05
CA PHE A 363 19.50 13.63 -33.23
C PHE A 363 20.99 13.87 -33.48
N LYS A 364 21.57 13.19 -34.47
CA LYS A 364 22.94 13.47 -34.92
C LYS A 364 22.93 14.67 -35.85
N LYS A 365 23.91 15.57 -35.69
CA LYS A 365 24.14 16.67 -36.63
C LYS A 365 24.47 16.09 -38.00
N SER A 366 23.76 16.49 -39.04
CA SER A 366 24.12 16.18 -40.43
C SER A 366 25.52 16.71 -40.71
N GLN A 367 26.39 15.87 -41.27
CA GLN A 367 27.75 16.26 -41.70
C GLN A 367 27.69 17.17 -42.93
#